data_AF-A0A925UNR0-F1
#
_entry.id   AF-A0A925UNR0-F1
#
_cell.length_a   1.000
_cell.length_b   1.000
_cell.length_c   1.000
_cell.angle_alpha   90.00
_cell.angle_beta   90.00
_cell.angle_gamma   90.00
#
_symmetry.space_group_name_H-M   'P 1'
#
loop_
_entity.id
_entity.type
_entity.pdbx_description
1 polymer ?
#
loop_
_entity_poly.entity_id
_entity_poly.type
_entity_poly.pdbx_seq_one_letter_code
_entity_poly.pdbx_strand_id
1 'polypeptide(L)'
;MNKIIKETIKTAKGLQRKGIIYLDDSIDIGAEANYQVIAAIVVDLNILMDEEKYEALKSDKEKLLQEIVLSSSCEDDLIYGFSDDFKMHIIKQFIDLENPELIWGTYCFITNFVKLQELHEKALIQIKEEKFLDF
;
A
#
# COMPACT_ATOMS: atom_id res chain seq x y z
N MET A 1 -21.70 -1.27 -25.95
CA MET A 1 -20.88 -0.95 -24.77
C MET A 1 -19.48 -1.53 -25.00
N ASN A 2 -18.43 -0.70 -24.94
CA ASN A 2 -17.07 -1.11 -25.27
C ASN A 2 -16.58 -2.23 -24.32
N LYS A 3 -15.89 -3.25 -24.84
CA LYS A 3 -15.39 -4.40 -24.06
C LYS A 3 -14.54 -3.94 -22.88
N ILE A 4 -13.70 -2.93 -23.12
CA ILE A 4 -12.82 -2.31 -22.12
C ILE A 4 -13.64 -1.73 -20.96
N ILE A 5 -14.69 -0.96 -21.26
CA ILE A 5 -15.56 -0.36 -20.23
C ILE A 5 -16.20 -1.45 -19.36
N LYS A 6 -16.66 -2.55 -19.98
CA LYS A 6 -17.28 -3.66 -19.26
C LYS A 6 -16.28 -4.37 -18.33
N GLU A 7 -15.04 -4.54 -18.77
CA GLU A 7 -13.96 -5.11 -17.96
C GLU A 7 -13.58 -4.19 -16.80
N THR A 8 -13.41 -2.89 -17.05
CA THR A 8 -13.12 -1.89 -16.01
C THR A 8 -14.21 -1.84 -14.94
N ILE A 9 -15.50 -1.82 -15.31
CA ILE A 9 -16.62 -1.85 -14.35
C ILE A 9 -16.59 -3.15 -13.53
N LYS A 10 -16.29 -4.29 -14.16
CA LYS A 10 -16.22 -5.58 -13.46
C LYS A 10 -15.10 -5.59 -12.42
N THR A 11 -13.92 -5.06 -12.77
CA THR A 11 -12.78 -4.93 -11.86
C THR A 11 -13.10 -3.98 -10.72
N ALA A 12 -13.66 -2.80 -11.00
CA ALA A 12 -14.03 -1.81 -10.00
C ALA A 12 -15.04 -2.38 -8.98
N LYS A 13 -16.09 -3.06 -9.45
CA LYS A 13 -17.04 -3.75 -8.56
C LYS A 13 -16.38 -4.88 -7.76
N GLY A 14 -15.37 -5.55 -8.32
CA GLY A 14 -14.58 -6.55 -7.61
C GLY A 14 -13.78 -5.95 -6.47
N LEU A 15 -13.15 -4.80 -6.70
CA LEU A 15 -12.41 -4.04 -5.67
C LEU A 15 -13.35 -3.47 -4.60
N GLN A 16 -14.53 -2.99 -4.99
CA GLN A 16 -15.55 -2.50 -4.07
C GLN A 16 -16.03 -3.60 -3.11
N ARG A 17 -16.32 -4.81 -3.61
CA ARG A 17 -16.71 -5.96 -2.76
C ARG A 17 -15.62 -6.41 -1.80
N LYS A 18 -14.35 -6.15 -2.13
CA LYS A 18 -13.21 -6.40 -1.25
C LYS A 18 -12.98 -5.24 -0.27
N GLY A 19 -13.82 -4.20 -0.33
CA GLY A 19 -13.69 -2.99 0.47
C GLY A 19 -12.43 -2.17 0.16
N ILE A 20 -11.81 -2.37 -1.01
CA ILE A 20 -10.57 -1.68 -1.41
C ILE A 20 -10.88 -0.28 -1.95
N ILE A 21 -12.03 -0.13 -2.62
CA ILE A 21 -12.49 1.16 -3.15
C ILE A 21 -13.97 1.37 -2.83
N TYR A 22 -14.36 2.61 -2.60
CA TYR A 22 -15.74 3.07 -2.62
C TYR A 22 -16.04 3.57 -4.04
N LEU A 23 -17.17 3.17 -4.59
CA LEU A 23 -17.69 3.74 -5.82
C LEU A 23 -18.85 4.65 -5.41
N ASP A 24 -18.76 5.92 -5.79
CA ASP A 24 -19.87 6.86 -5.60
C ASP A 24 -21.02 6.49 -6.55
N ASP A 25 -22.25 6.58 -6.04
CA ASP A 25 -23.49 6.28 -6.77
C ASP A 25 -23.95 7.44 -7.67
N SER A 26 -23.12 8.47 -7.84
CA SER A 26 -23.40 9.61 -8.70
C SER A 26 -23.23 9.29 -10.19
N ILE A 27 -23.77 10.17 -11.05
CA ILE A 27 -23.73 10.02 -12.52
C ILE A 27 -22.28 10.02 -13.03
N ASP A 28 -21.39 10.69 -12.30
CA ASP A 28 -19.94 10.63 -12.49
C ASP A 28 -19.36 9.53 -11.58
N ILE A 29 -18.92 8.42 -12.17
CA ILE A 29 -18.32 7.32 -11.41
C ILE A 29 -17.02 7.81 -10.76
N GLY A 30 -17.09 8.21 -9.50
CA GLY A 30 -15.96 8.50 -8.63
C GLY A 30 -15.54 7.23 -7.89
N ALA A 31 -14.25 6.88 -7.96
CA ALA A 31 -13.67 5.81 -7.15
C ALA A 31 -12.76 6.41 -6.07
N GLU A 32 -13.03 6.10 -4.81
CA GLU A 32 -12.22 6.54 -3.68
C GLU A 32 -11.55 5.31 -3.04
N ALA A 33 -10.25 5.36 -2.76
CA ALA A 33 -9.57 4.24 -2.11
C ALA A 33 -9.96 4.14 -0.63
N ASN A 34 -10.01 2.93 -0.08
CA ASN A 34 -10.17 2.74 1.35
C ASN A 34 -8.85 3.08 2.07
N TYR A 35 -8.79 4.27 2.67
CA TYR A 35 -7.57 4.74 3.31
C TYR A 35 -7.26 3.98 4.60
N GLN A 36 -8.26 3.32 5.23
CA GLN A 36 -8.04 2.44 6.37
C GLN A 36 -7.21 1.22 5.96
N VAL A 37 -7.57 0.59 4.83
CA VAL A 37 -6.84 -0.56 4.29
C VAL A 37 -5.42 -0.16 3.88
N ILE A 38 -5.25 0.99 3.22
CA ILE A 38 -3.91 1.45 2.83
C ILE A 38 -3.03 1.73 4.06
N ALA A 39 -3.57 2.42 5.08
CA ALA A 39 -2.82 2.70 6.30
C ALA A 39 -2.43 1.40 7.02
N ALA A 40 -3.35 0.42 7.10
CA ALA A 40 -3.06 -0.89 7.69
C ALA A 40 -1.94 -1.62 6.93
N ILE A 41 -1.98 -1.62 5.60
CA ILE A 41 -0.92 -2.19 4.77
C ILE A 41 0.43 -1.53 5.05
N VAL A 42 0.49 -0.19 5.12
CA VAL A 42 1.75 0.54 5.37
C VAL A 42 2.35 0.19 6.73
N VAL A 43 1.51 0.05 7.76
CA VAL A 43 1.94 -0.32 9.12
C VAL A 43 2.43 -1.78 9.19
N ASP A 44 1.89 -2.65 8.35
CA ASP A 44 2.20 -4.09 8.29
C ASP A 44 3.45 -4.41 7.43
N LEU A 45 4.03 -3.42 6.74
CA LEU A 45 5.21 -3.63 5.89
C LEU A 45 6.43 -4.07 6.72
N ASN A 46 7.16 -5.06 6.19
CA ASN A 46 8.46 -5.44 6.72
C ASN A 46 9.55 -4.49 6.22
N ILE A 47 9.81 -3.47 7.01
CA ILE A 47 10.78 -2.39 6.75
C ILE A 47 12.15 -2.67 7.37
N LEU A 48 12.47 -3.93 7.64
CA LEU A 48 13.75 -4.35 8.21
C LEU A 48 14.58 -5.12 7.20
N MET A 49 15.90 -4.91 7.23
CA MET A 49 16.85 -5.62 6.36
C MET A 49 18.19 -5.83 7.05
N ASP A 50 18.75 -7.03 6.93
CA ASP A 50 20.10 -7.33 7.43
C ASP A 50 21.17 -6.43 6.79
N GLU A 51 22.18 -6.05 7.56
CA GLU A 51 23.27 -5.16 7.12
C GLU A 51 23.95 -5.65 5.83
N GLU A 52 24.37 -6.91 5.78
CA GLU A 52 25.04 -7.49 4.61
C GLU A 52 24.18 -7.41 3.35
N LYS A 53 22.87 -7.62 3.52
CA LYS A 53 21.89 -7.63 2.44
C LYS A 53 21.63 -6.22 1.91
N TYR A 54 21.46 -5.25 2.80
CA TYR A 54 21.32 -3.84 2.42
C TYR A 54 22.58 -3.34 1.72
N GLU A 55 23.76 -3.59 2.27
CA GLU A 55 25.03 -3.13 1.71
C GLU A 55 25.28 -3.67 0.30
N ALA A 56 24.83 -4.89 0.01
CA ALA A 56 24.88 -5.48 -1.33
C ALA A 56 23.90 -4.84 -2.34
N LEU A 57 22.79 -4.28 -1.86
CA LEU A 57 21.69 -3.77 -2.70
C LEU A 57 21.60 -2.24 -2.76
N LYS A 58 22.24 -1.49 -1.84
CA LYS A 58 22.05 -0.03 -1.67
C LYS A 58 22.31 0.82 -2.92
N SER A 59 23.15 0.35 -3.84
CA SER A 59 23.44 1.04 -5.10
C SER A 59 22.38 0.83 -6.19
N ASP A 60 21.52 -0.19 -6.04
CA ASP A 60 20.48 -0.57 -7.01
C ASP A 60 19.10 -0.43 -6.35
N LYS A 61 18.53 0.78 -6.44
CA LYS A 61 17.25 1.12 -5.81
C LYS A 61 16.11 0.21 -6.25
N GLU A 62 16.12 -0.28 -7.48
CA GLU A 62 15.03 -1.11 -7.99
C GLU A 62 15.12 -2.53 -7.41
N LYS A 63 16.33 -3.10 -7.31
CA LYS A 63 16.52 -4.37 -6.58
C LYS A 63 16.22 -4.25 -5.10
N LEU A 64 16.63 -3.15 -4.48
CA LEU A 64 16.33 -2.87 -3.08
C LEU A 64 14.82 -2.86 -2.84
N LEU A 65 14.07 -2.16 -3.69
CA LEU A 65 12.61 -2.13 -3.65
C LEU A 65 11.99 -3.51 -3.83
N GLN A 66 12.45 -4.28 -4.83
CA GLN A 66 11.99 -5.64 -5.07
C GLN A 66 12.21 -6.54 -3.85
N GLU A 67 13.35 -6.39 -3.19
CA GLU A 67 13.67 -7.16 -2.00
C GLU A 67 12.73 -6.82 -0.83
N ILE A 68 12.42 -5.54 -0.61
CA ILE A 68 11.45 -5.12 0.41
C ILE A 68 10.05 -5.64 0.11
N VAL A 69 9.65 -5.69 -1.17
CA VAL A 69 8.39 -6.30 -1.60
C VAL A 69 8.34 -7.78 -1.23
N LEU A 70 9.42 -8.52 -1.52
CA LEU A 70 9.50 -9.95 -1.23
C LEU A 70 9.50 -10.22 0.28
N SER A 71 10.20 -9.41 1.07
CA SER A 71 10.25 -9.55 2.53
C SER A 71 8.94 -9.17 3.24
N SER A 72 8.10 -8.37 2.58
CA SER A 72 6.79 -7.92 3.06
C SER A 72 5.61 -8.69 2.43
N SER A 73 5.86 -9.87 1.86
CA SER A 73 4.84 -10.67 1.15
C SER A 73 4.79 -12.12 1.65
N CYS A 74 4.70 -12.32 2.96
CA CYS A 74 4.33 -13.60 3.54
C CYS A 74 2.82 -13.87 3.36
N GLU A 75 2.39 -15.14 3.34
CA GLU A 75 0.98 -15.51 3.12
C GLU A 75 0.01 -14.89 4.14
N ASP A 76 0.52 -14.57 5.34
CA ASP A 76 -0.24 -13.96 6.43
C ASP A 76 -0.28 -12.42 6.35
N ASP A 77 0.52 -11.79 5.49
CA ASP A 77 0.62 -10.32 5.39
C ASP A 77 -0.57 -9.73 4.62
N LEU A 78 -1.07 -8.57 5.05
CA LEU A 78 -2.24 -7.93 4.44
C LEU A 78 -2.07 -7.65 2.94
N ILE A 79 -0.83 -7.43 2.51
CA ILE A 79 -0.51 -7.06 1.14
C ILE A 79 -0.27 -8.26 0.21
N TYR A 80 -0.23 -9.51 0.74
CA TYR A 80 0.16 -10.71 0.00
C TYR A 80 -0.53 -10.86 -1.36
N GLY A 81 -1.87 -10.74 -1.36
CA GLY A 81 -2.72 -10.97 -2.54
C GLY A 81 -2.75 -9.82 -3.57
N PHE A 82 -1.99 -8.75 -3.36
CA PHE A 82 -1.88 -7.63 -4.30
C PHE A 82 -0.75 -7.83 -5.31
N SER A 83 -0.80 -7.13 -6.44
CA SER A 83 0.25 -7.19 -7.46
C SER A 83 1.54 -6.54 -6.97
N ASP A 84 2.69 -7.01 -7.44
CA ASP A 84 3.99 -6.43 -7.08
C ASP A 84 4.06 -4.94 -7.42
N ASP A 85 3.48 -4.51 -8.55
CA ASP A 85 3.38 -3.08 -8.90
C ASP A 85 2.66 -2.25 -7.83
N PHE A 86 1.59 -2.79 -7.23
CA PHE A 86 0.87 -2.12 -6.15
C PHE A 86 1.75 -2.04 -4.90
N LYS A 87 2.41 -3.15 -4.53
CA LYS A 87 3.32 -3.22 -3.37
C LYS A 87 4.46 -2.21 -3.51
N MET A 88 5.11 -2.20 -4.66
CA MET A 88 6.18 -1.25 -5.00
C MET A 88 5.70 0.19 -4.91
N HIS A 89 4.48 0.47 -5.37
CA HIS A 89 3.90 1.80 -5.30
C HIS A 89 3.69 2.26 -3.86
N ILE A 90 3.14 1.40 -2.99
CA ILE A 90 3.00 1.70 -1.57
C ILE A 90 4.36 1.97 -0.92
N ILE A 91 5.34 1.08 -1.12
CA ILE A 91 6.67 1.26 -0.52
C ILE A 91 7.32 2.57 -1.00
N LYS A 92 7.31 2.85 -2.31
CA LYS A 92 7.86 4.12 -2.87
C LYS A 92 7.17 5.36 -2.31
N GLN A 93 5.88 5.27 -1.99
CA GLN A 93 5.14 6.42 -1.46
C GLN A 93 5.40 6.66 0.03
N PHE A 94 5.47 5.58 0.82
CA PHE A 94 5.40 5.65 2.27
C PHE A 94 6.70 5.31 2.99
N ILE A 95 7.70 4.75 2.32
CA ILE A 95 8.97 4.35 2.94
C ILE A 95 10.12 5.16 2.34
N ASP A 96 10.98 5.72 3.20
CA ASP A 96 12.25 6.33 2.80
C ASP A 96 13.29 5.23 2.55
N LEU A 97 13.64 5.03 1.28
CA LEU A 97 14.65 4.07 0.84
C LEU A 97 16.07 4.65 0.84
N GLU A 98 16.21 5.96 1.00
CA GLU A 98 17.50 6.66 0.86
C GLU A 98 18.25 6.74 2.19
N ASN A 99 17.52 6.92 3.30
CA ASN A 99 18.11 7.16 4.62
C ASN A 99 17.63 6.14 5.67
N PRO A 100 17.86 4.82 5.49
CA PRO A 100 17.56 3.86 6.54
C PRO A 100 18.55 3.99 7.71
N GLU A 101 18.09 3.66 8.91
CA GLU A 101 18.89 3.71 10.13
C GLU A 101 19.45 2.33 10.48
N LEU A 102 20.74 2.25 10.80
CA LEU A 102 21.35 1.01 11.28
C LEU A 102 21.16 0.88 12.79
N ILE A 103 20.40 -0.13 13.22
CA ILE A 103 20.12 -0.43 14.62
C ILE A 103 20.50 -1.89 14.88
N TRP A 104 21.50 -2.11 15.74
CA TRP A 104 21.95 -3.45 16.15
C TRP A 104 22.25 -4.44 15.01
N GLY A 105 22.83 -3.96 13.90
CA GLY A 105 23.16 -4.79 12.72
C GLY A 105 22.01 -5.00 11.74
N THR A 106 20.91 -4.28 11.92
CA THR A 106 19.74 -4.32 11.03
C THR A 106 19.42 -2.91 10.55
N TYR A 107 19.28 -2.72 9.25
CA TYR A 107 18.75 -1.49 8.68
C TYR A 107 17.23 -1.45 8.85
N CYS A 108 16.76 -0.33 9.37
CA CYS A 108 15.34 0.01 9.51
C CYS A 108 15.01 1.15 8.54
N PHE A 109 14.13 0.89 7.58
CA PHE A 109 13.65 1.93 6.68
C PHE A 109 12.61 2.82 7.38
N ILE A 110 12.70 4.12 7.15
CA ILE A 110 11.84 5.08 7.87
C ILE A 110 10.52 5.23 7.12
N THR A 111 9.41 4.95 7.80
CA THR A 111 8.08 5.28 7.28
C THR A 111 7.87 6.79 7.28
N ASN A 112 7.36 7.35 6.18
CA ASN A 112 6.95 8.73 6.06
C ASN A 112 5.67 8.97 6.88
N PHE A 113 5.87 9.30 8.16
CA PHE A 113 4.80 9.53 9.12
C PHE A 113 3.85 10.65 8.72
N VAL A 114 4.31 11.69 8.01
CA VAL A 114 3.44 12.78 7.54
C VAL A 114 2.40 12.23 6.58
N LYS A 115 2.81 11.44 5.58
CA LYS A 115 1.88 10.83 4.62
C LYS A 115 0.98 9.79 5.28
N LEU A 116 1.49 9.01 6.23
CA LEU A 116 0.69 8.05 6.98
C LEU A 116 -0.36 8.77 7.84
N GLN A 117 -0.02 9.91 8.45
CA GLN A 117 -0.97 10.74 9.18
C GLN A 117 -2.06 11.29 8.25
N GLU A 118 -1.70 11.77 7.06
CA GLU A 118 -2.68 12.20 6.05
C GLU A 118 -3.65 11.07 5.66
N LEU A 119 -3.17 9.81 5.55
CA LEU A 119 -4.05 8.66 5.33
C LEU A 119 -5.02 8.46 6.50
N HIS A 120 -4.55 8.54 7.74
CA HIS A 120 -5.40 8.42 8.92
C HIS A 120 -6.46 9.52 8.98
N GLU A 121 -6.11 10.76 8.66
CA GLU A 121 -7.05 11.88 8.61
C GLU A 121 -8.14 11.65 7.55
N LYS A 122 -7.77 11.18 6.36
CA LYS A 122 -8.73 10.82 5.32
C LYS A 122 -9.59 9.61 5.70
N ALA A 123 -9.00 8.61 6.34
CA ALA A 123 -9.72 7.44 6.84
C ALA A 123 -10.77 7.84 7.90
N LEU A 124 -10.44 8.77 8.79
CA LEU A 124 -11.39 9.31 9.77
C LEU A 124 -12.57 10.04 9.11
N ILE A 125 -12.32 10.75 8.00
CA ILE A 125 -13.39 11.37 7.21
C ILE A 125 -14.29 10.29 6.61
N GLN A 126 -13.72 9.24 6.00
CA GLN A 126 -14.48 8.12 5.43
C GLN A 126 -15.36 7.43 6.48
N ILE A 127 -14.84 7.21 7.70
CA ILE A 127 -15.61 6.63 8.80
C ILE A 127 -16.78 7.53 9.20
N LYS A 128 -16.56 8.85 9.31
CA LYS A 128 -17.62 9.82 9.67
C LYS A 128 -18.69 9.94 8.59
N GLU A 129 -18.30 9.78 7.33
CA GLU A 129 -19.19 9.73 6.18
C GLU A 129 -19.86 8.36 6.01
N GLU A 130 -19.64 7.43 6.94
CA GLU A 130 -20.22 6.08 6.90
C GLU A 130 -19.85 5.31 5.60
N LYS A 131 -18.73 5.68 4.98
CA LYS A 131 -18.17 4.95 3.85
C LYS A 131 -17.57 3.66 4.38
N PHE A 132 -17.82 2.55 3.68
CA PHE A 132 -17.31 1.21 3.99
C PHE A 132 -17.83 0.59 5.30
N LEU A 133 -19.05 0.93 5.75
CA LEU A 133 -19.68 0.30 6.93
C LEU A 133 -20.07 -1.18 6.75
N ASP A 134 -20.13 -1.68 5.52
CA ASP A 134 -20.56 -3.05 5.19
C ASP A 134 -19.36 -4.02 5.06
N PHE A 135 -18.65 -4.28 6.16
CA PHE A 135 -17.74 -5.43 6.26
C PHE A 135 -18.36 -6.55 7.11
#